data_AF-A0A0F4QS17-F1
#
_entry.id   AF-A0A0F4QS17-F1
#
_cell.length_a   1.000
_cell.length_b   1.000
_cell.length_c   1.000
_cell.angle_alpha   90.00
_cell.angle_beta   90.00
_cell.angle_gamma   90.00
#
_symmetry.space_group_name_H-M   'P 1'
#
loop_
_entity.id
_entity.type
_entity.pdbx_description
1 polymer ?
#
loop_
_entity_poly.entity_id
_entity_poly.type
_entity_poly.pdbx_seq_one_letter_code
_entity_poly.pdbx_strand_id
1 'polypeptide(L)'
;MFNDEMEHGKKKAQVPERFQEVLETAGIDLELNIAEAESMSFEKWEAAVKTGGKWDYKNSLTDYDFSPELLDDFGNFHFGVVAAAYGFNLEGSMFGAGANQVLRQGGGTPRQLHLAIPILAYSGGGYLLPDFVSRTATNFGFSWGDNPGDSINIMNGWDYYHDSR
;
A
#
# COMPACT_ATOMS: atom_id res chain seq x y z
N MET A 1 6.84 28.34 -37.20
CA MET A 1 5.63 28.43 -36.35
C MET A 1 5.53 27.08 -35.67
N PHE A 2 5.94 27.02 -34.40
CA PHE A 2 6.03 25.79 -33.62
C PHE A 2 4.62 25.35 -33.22
N ASN A 3 4.20 24.17 -33.64
CA ASN A 3 3.14 23.42 -32.99
C ASN A 3 3.82 22.23 -32.29
N ASP A 4 4.34 22.49 -31.09
CA ASP A 4 4.59 21.43 -30.11
C ASP A 4 3.23 21.07 -29.50
N GLU A 5 2.58 20.08 -30.08
CA GLU A 5 1.48 19.38 -29.43
C GLU A 5 2.08 18.60 -28.26
N MET A 6 1.87 19.13 -27.05
CA MET A 6 2.20 18.47 -25.79
C MET A 6 1.31 17.24 -25.62
N GLU A 7 1.75 16.12 -26.18
CA GLU A 7 1.32 14.79 -25.74
C GLU A 7 1.84 14.59 -24.30
N HIS A 8 1.01 14.98 -23.32
CA HIS A 8 1.17 14.51 -21.94
C HIS A 8 0.77 13.03 -21.90
N GLY A 9 1.59 12.17 -22.49
CA GLY A 9 1.56 10.75 -22.20
C GLY A 9 1.80 10.60 -20.71
N LYS A 10 0.76 10.20 -19.96
CA LYS A 10 0.91 9.82 -18.55
C LYS A 10 2.03 8.78 -18.50
N LYS A 11 3.17 9.17 -17.92
CA LYS A 11 4.31 8.27 -17.75
C LYS A 11 3.79 7.12 -16.87
N LYS A 12 3.78 5.89 -17.40
CA LYS A 12 3.33 4.69 -16.67
C LYS A 12 4.03 4.68 -15.31
N ALA A 13 3.27 4.57 -14.22
CA ALA A 13 3.85 4.58 -12.89
C ALA A 13 4.90 3.47 -12.79
N GLN A 14 6.07 3.82 -12.25
CA GLN A 14 7.18 2.90 -12.07
C GLN A 14 7.31 2.54 -10.61
N VAL A 15 7.70 1.29 -10.34
CA VAL A 15 8.10 0.89 -9.00
C VAL A 15 9.29 1.79 -8.57
N PRO A 16 9.24 2.41 -7.37
CA PRO A 16 10.36 3.19 -6.85
C PRO A 16 11.68 2.43 -6.94
N GLU A 17 12.76 3.09 -7.37
CA GLU A 17 14.07 2.47 -7.61
C GLU A 17 14.57 1.65 -6.41
N ARG A 18 14.37 2.17 -5.19
CA ARG A 18 14.72 1.49 -3.94
C ARG A 18 14.03 0.13 -3.73
N PHE A 19 12.90 -0.11 -4.39
CA PHE A 19 12.16 -1.37 -4.30
C PHE A 19 12.46 -2.32 -5.47
N GLN A 20 13.09 -1.83 -6.54
CA GLN A 20 13.47 -2.68 -7.68
C GLN A 20 14.49 -3.73 -7.26
N GLU A 21 15.46 -3.36 -6.43
CA GLU A 21 16.46 -4.29 -5.89
C GLU A 21 15.82 -5.42 -5.07
N VAL A 22 14.79 -5.10 -4.28
CA VAL A 22 14.03 -6.10 -3.51
C VAL A 22 13.32 -7.08 -4.44
N LEU A 23 12.63 -6.56 -5.48
CA LEU A 23 11.94 -7.39 -6.45
C LEU A 23 12.90 -8.33 -7.20
N GLU A 24 14.01 -7.79 -7.69
CA GLU A 24 14.98 -8.54 -8.50
C GLU A 24 15.72 -9.60 -7.68
N THR A 25 16.25 -9.21 -6.51
CA THR A 25 17.07 -10.11 -5.68
C THR A 25 16.24 -11.21 -5.04
N ALA A 26 15.04 -10.88 -4.56
CA ALA A 26 14.13 -11.85 -3.95
C ALA A 26 13.30 -12.64 -4.98
N GLY A 27 13.42 -12.32 -6.28
CA GLY A 27 12.65 -12.99 -7.34
C GLY A 27 11.14 -12.78 -7.20
N ILE A 28 10.71 -11.61 -6.72
CA ILE A 28 9.30 -11.30 -6.53
C ILE A 28 8.72 -10.79 -7.84
N ASP A 29 7.77 -11.53 -8.38
CA ASP A 29 6.98 -11.11 -9.53
C ASP A 29 5.76 -10.30 -9.06
N LEU A 30 5.84 -8.98 -9.23
CA LEU A 30 4.79 -8.06 -8.81
C LEU A 30 3.51 -8.22 -9.64
N GLU A 31 3.61 -8.50 -10.95
CA GLU A 31 2.46 -8.70 -11.82
C GLU A 31 1.73 -10.01 -11.48
N LEU A 32 2.47 -11.07 -11.13
CA LEU A 32 1.88 -12.29 -10.63
C LEU A 32 1.11 -12.04 -9.32
N ASN A 33 1.70 -11.29 -8.39
CA ASN A 33 1.02 -10.93 -7.14
C ASN A 33 -0.27 -10.12 -7.38
N ILE A 34 -0.24 -9.18 -8.33
CA ILE A 34 -1.42 -8.40 -8.74
C ILE A 34 -2.51 -9.33 -9.29
N ALA A 35 -2.18 -10.15 -10.28
CA ALA A 35 -3.13 -11.07 -10.91
C ALA A 35 -3.73 -12.05 -9.89
N GLU A 36 -2.92 -12.49 -8.92
CA GLU A 36 -3.42 -13.31 -7.84
C GLU A 36 -4.39 -12.54 -6.93
N ALA A 37 -4.03 -11.32 -6.50
CA ALA A 37 -4.88 -10.48 -5.67
C ALA A 37 -6.25 -10.16 -6.33
N GLU A 38 -6.26 -9.87 -7.64
CA GLU A 38 -7.47 -9.61 -8.44
C GLU A 38 -8.46 -10.80 -8.44
N SER A 39 -7.98 -12.02 -8.19
CA SER A 39 -8.76 -13.26 -8.29
C SER A 39 -8.97 -13.98 -6.94
N MET A 40 -8.43 -13.44 -5.85
CA MET A 40 -8.58 -14.02 -4.52
C MET A 40 -9.98 -13.80 -3.93
N SER A 41 -10.40 -14.69 -3.03
CA SER A 41 -11.44 -14.38 -2.05
C SER A 41 -10.86 -13.52 -0.93
N PHE A 42 -11.70 -12.79 -0.19
CA PHE A 42 -11.25 -11.96 0.93
C PHE A 42 -10.42 -12.76 1.94
N GLU A 43 -10.85 -13.97 2.29
CA GLU A 43 -10.17 -14.81 3.29
C GLU A 43 -8.77 -15.22 2.83
N LYS A 44 -8.61 -15.51 1.53
CA LYS A 44 -7.30 -15.84 0.95
C LYS A 44 -6.39 -14.60 0.89
N TRP A 45 -6.96 -13.46 0.53
CA TRP A 45 -6.25 -12.19 0.49
C TRP A 45 -5.77 -11.80 1.90
N GLU A 46 -6.66 -11.83 2.90
CA GLU A 46 -6.32 -11.53 4.31
C GLU A 46 -5.23 -12.50 4.82
N ALA A 47 -5.34 -13.79 4.49
CA ALA A 47 -4.35 -14.77 4.88
C ALA A 47 -2.98 -14.55 4.22
N ALA A 48 -2.93 -13.96 3.03
CA ALA A 48 -1.69 -13.66 2.32
C ALA A 48 -0.97 -12.42 2.87
N VAL A 49 -1.71 -11.37 3.24
CA VAL A 49 -1.16 -10.07 3.71
C VAL A 49 -0.90 -9.98 5.21
N LYS A 50 -1.49 -10.87 6.03
CA LYS A 50 -1.25 -10.84 7.49
C LYS A 50 0.16 -11.31 7.84
N THR A 51 0.60 -11.02 9.06
CA THR A 51 1.85 -11.56 9.62
C THR A 51 1.91 -13.09 9.51
N GLY A 52 3.05 -13.61 9.04
CA GLY A 52 3.26 -15.02 8.71
C GLY A 52 2.58 -15.46 7.40
N GLY A 53 1.89 -14.56 6.71
CA GLY A 53 1.38 -14.78 5.37
C GLY A 53 2.50 -14.76 4.33
N LYS A 54 2.18 -15.17 3.11
CA LYS A 54 3.17 -15.31 2.03
C LYS A 54 3.73 -13.97 1.53
N TRP A 55 3.08 -12.85 1.82
CA TRP A 55 3.53 -11.51 1.47
C TRP A 55 4.09 -10.75 2.69
N ASP A 56 4.41 -11.46 3.78
CA ASP A 56 5.11 -10.92 4.94
C ASP A 56 6.63 -10.90 4.72
N TYR A 57 7.07 -9.97 3.86
CA TYR A 57 8.47 -9.91 3.39
C TYR A 57 9.48 -9.68 4.51
N LYS A 58 9.08 -8.99 5.57
CA LYS A 58 9.92 -8.76 6.76
C LYS A 58 10.35 -10.06 7.43
N ASN A 59 9.50 -11.08 7.39
CA ASN A 59 9.76 -12.39 7.99
C ASN A 59 10.12 -13.46 6.95
N SER A 60 9.80 -13.27 5.67
CA SER A 60 10.10 -14.24 4.61
C SER A 60 11.42 -13.98 3.87
N LEU A 61 12.00 -12.78 3.97
CA LEU A 61 13.23 -12.40 3.29
C LEU A 61 14.42 -12.23 4.25
N THR A 62 14.39 -12.85 5.42
CA THR A 62 15.45 -12.72 6.44
C THR A 62 16.81 -13.27 6.01
N ASP A 63 16.85 -14.10 4.96
CA ASP A 63 18.08 -14.67 4.39
C ASP A 63 18.77 -13.71 3.39
N TYR A 64 18.14 -12.59 3.04
CA TYR A 64 18.69 -11.55 2.19
C TYR A 64 19.32 -10.42 3.01
N ASP A 65 20.33 -9.74 2.45
CA ASP A 65 21.00 -8.60 3.09
C ASP A 65 20.22 -7.29 2.88
N PHE A 66 18.95 -7.29 3.26
CA PHE A 66 18.10 -6.10 3.25
C PHE A 66 17.95 -5.52 4.65
N SER A 67 17.94 -4.19 4.75
CA SER A 67 17.65 -3.56 6.03
C SER A 67 16.18 -3.83 6.43
N PRO A 68 15.89 -3.99 7.73
CA PRO A 68 14.52 -4.15 8.21
C PRO A 68 13.60 -3.00 7.78
N GLU A 69 14.11 -1.77 7.74
CA GLU A 69 13.36 -0.58 7.31
C GLU A 69 13.01 -0.63 5.83
N LEU A 70 13.91 -1.14 4.98
CA LEU A 70 13.63 -1.29 3.55
C LEU A 70 12.52 -2.33 3.31
N LEU A 71 12.56 -3.45 4.03
CA LEU A 71 11.54 -4.50 3.94
C LEU A 71 10.18 -4.04 4.47
N ASP A 72 10.16 -3.20 5.50
CA ASP A 72 8.94 -2.59 6.04
C ASP A 72 8.32 -1.61 5.03
N ASP A 73 9.13 -0.71 4.46
CA ASP A 73 8.73 0.22 3.41
C ASP A 73 8.23 -0.51 2.16
N PHE A 74 8.94 -1.56 1.74
CA PHE A 74 8.56 -2.39 0.60
C PHE A 74 7.26 -3.16 0.87
N GLY A 75 7.11 -3.74 2.05
CA GLY A 75 5.90 -4.43 2.46
C GLY A 75 4.68 -3.51 2.44
N ASN A 76 4.82 -2.29 2.92
CA ASN A 76 3.77 -1.27 2.87
C ASN A 76 3.42 -0.86 1.43
N PHE A 77 4.43 -0.67 0.58
CA PHE A 77 4.20 -0.41 -0.85
C PHE A 77 3.47 -1.57 -1.52
N HIS A 78 3.96 -2.80 -1.37
CA HIS A 78 3.36 -4.00 -1.94
C HIS A 78 1.92 -4.20 -1.43
N PHE A 79 1.67 -3.99 -0.14
CA PHE A 79 0.33 -4.03 0.43
C PHE A 79 -0.62 -3.08 -0.30
N GLY A 80 -0.19 -1.83 -0.56
CA GLY A 80 -0.97 -0.87 -1.35
C GLY A 80 -1.31 -1.37 -2.76
N VAL A 81 -0.33 -1.99 -3.43
CA VAL A 81 -0.53 -2.61 -4.75
C VAL A 81 -1.58 -3.71 -4.70
N VAL A 82 -1.44 -4.70 -3.79
CA VAL A 82 -2.36 -5.85 -3.73
C VAL A 82 -3.71 -5.52 -3.12
N ALA A 83 -3.81 -4.46 -2.30
CA ALA A 83 -5.08 -3.93 -1.82
C ALA A 83 -5.88 -3.26 -2.94
N ALA A 84 -5.21 -2.45 -3.76
CA ALA A 84 -5.79 -1.85 -4.96
C ALA A 84 -6.25 -2.92 -5.96
N ALA A 85 -5.40 -3.92 -6.22
CA ALA A 85 -5.70 -5.05 -7.09
C ALA A 85 -6.91 -5.87 -6.62
N TYR A 86 -7.06 -6.07 -5.31
CA TYR A 86 -8.23 -6.72 -4.73
C TYR A 86 -9.51 -5.88 -4.85
N GLY A 87 -9.38 -4.56 -5.00
CA GLY A 87 -10.50 -3.63 -5.20
C GLY A 87 -10.79 -2.70 -4.02
N PHE A 88 -9.86 -2.55 -3.07
CA PHE A 88 -9.99 -1.52 -2.04
C PHE A 88 -9.70 -0.13 -2.61
N ASN A 89 -10.47 0.86 -2.15
CA ASN A 89 -10.15 2.27 -2.38
C ASN A 89 -8.92 2.70 -1.57
N LEU A 90 -8.45 3.93 -1.78
CA LEU A 90 -7.21 4.40 -1.17
C LEU A 90 -7.32 4.49 0.36
N GLU A 91 -8.44 5.00 0.88
CA GLU A 91 -8.66 5.07 2.34
C GLU A 91 -8.67 3.68 2.98
N GLY A 92 -9.44 2.73 2.42
CA GLY A 92 -9.52 1.37 2.92
C GLY A 92 -8.18 0.65 2.87
N SER A 93 -7.35 0.94 1.86
CA SER A 93 -5.98 0.42 1.76
C SER A 93 -5.09 0.98 2.88
N MET A 94 -5.07 2.29 3.09
CA MET A 94 -4.23 2.89 4.14
C MET A 94 -4.70 2.53 5.56
N PHE A 95 -6.02 2.50 5.80
CA PHE A 95 -6.57 2.09 7.08
C PHE A 95 -6.40 0.59 7.34
N GLY A 96 -6.62 -0.26 6.33
CA GLY A 96 -6.52 -1.72 6.47
C GLY A 96 -5.13 -2.15 6.95
N ALA A 97 -4.08 -1.52 6.42
CA ALA A 97 -2.71 -1.72 6.89
C ALA A 97 -2.53 -1.26 8.34
N GLY A 98 -2.92 -0.01 8.64
CA GLY A 98 -2.77 0.58 9.98
C GLY A 98 -3.54 -0.18 11.07
N ALA A 99 -4.76 -0.64 10.77
CA ALA A 99 -5.56 -1.45 11.68
C ALA A 99 -4.93 -2.84 11.91
N ASN A 100 -4.41 -3.48 10.86
CA ASN A 100 -3.76 -4.79 10.97
C ASN A 100 -2.46 -4.70 11.79
N GLN A 101 -1.65 -3.64 11.60
CA GLN A 101 -0.44 -3.38 12.37
C GLN A 101 -0.75 -3.17 13.87
N VAL A 102 -1.68 -2.27 14.21
CA VAL A 102 -1.96 -1.96 15.62
C VAL A 102 -2.69 -3.08 16.35
N LEU A 103 -3.66 -3.73 15.71
CA LEU A 103 -4.46 -4.78 16.36
C LEU A 103 -3.68 -6.09 16.54
N ARG A 104 -2.67 -6.38 15.71
CA ARG A 104 -1.97 -7.67 15.74
C ARG A 104 -0.50 -7.60 16.13
N GLN A 105 0.20 -6.49 15.89
CA GLN A 105 1.63 -6.37 16.18
C GLN A 105 1.93 -5.56 17.45
N GLY A 106 0.92 -4.95 18.08
CA GLY A 106 1.09 -4.11 19.28
C GLY A 106 1.94 -2.86 19.04
N GLY A 107 2.29 -2.58 17.78
CA GLY A 107 2.97 -1.37 17.34
C GLY A 107 1.97 -0.23 17.13
N GLY A 108 2.46 0.99 17.32
CA GLY A 108 1.80 2.21 16.90
C GLY A 108 1.28 3.14 18.00
N THR A 109 0.97 4.38 17.61
CA THR A 109 0.35 5.32 18.55
C THR A 109 -1.16 5.10 18.58
N PRO A 110 -1.76 4.77 19.73
CA PRO A 110 -3.20 4.51 19.84
C PRO A 110 -4.07 5.69 19.37
N ARG A 111 -3.52 6.91 19.35
CA ARG A 111 -4.27 8.14 19.09
C ARG A 111 -4.65 8.32 17.61
N GLN A 112 -3.77 8.00 16.66
CA GLN A 112 -4.07 8.18 15.24
C GLN A 112 -5.00 7.08 14.72
N LEU A 113 -4.81 5.84 15.15
CA LEU A 113 -5.78 4.78 14.90
C LEU A 113 -7.16 5.09 15.50
N HIS A 114 -7.21 5.67 16.71
CA HIS A 114 -8.48 6.08 17.34
C HIS A 114 -9.19 7.20 16.59
N LEU A 115 -8.49 7.97 15.75
CA LEU A 115 -9.08 8.95 14.83
C LEU A 115 -9.42 8.33 13.48
N ALA A 116 -8.63 7.37 13.00
CA ALA A 116 -8.86 6.70 11.74
C ALA A 116 -10.08 5.76 11.77
N ILE A 117 -10.35 5.09 12.90
CA ILE A 117 -11.54 4.23 13.10
C ILE A 117 -12.86 5.00 12.89
N PRO A 118 -13.12 6.14 13.57
CA PRO A 118 -14.34 6.90 13.36
C PRO A 118 -14.39 7.55 11.97
N ILE A 119 -13.24 7.90 11.37
CA ILE A 119 -13.20 8.37 9.98
C ILE A 119 -13.64 7.26 9.04
N LEU A 120 -13.13 6.03 9.17
CA LEU A 120 -13.55 4.90 8.36
C LEU A 120 -15.02 4.55 8.55
N ALA A 121 -15.49 4.55 9.81
CA ALA A 121 -16.89 4.26 10.13
C ALA A 121 -17.82 5.35 9.58
N TYR A 122 -17.40 6.62 9.63
CA TYR A 122 -18.15 7.75 9.09
C TYR A 122 -18.03 7.85 7.58
N SER A 123 -16.91 7.40 7.00
CA SER A 123 -16.67 7.40 5.56
C SER A 123 -17.28 6.18 4.87
N GLY A 124 -17.77 5.20 5.63
CA GLY A 124 -18.25 3.93 5.09
C GLY A 124 -17.14 3.10 4.45
N GLY A 125 -15.90 3.16 4.99
CA GLY A 125 -14.75 2.48 4.38
C GLY A 125 -14.21 3.19 3.15
N GLY A 126 -14.27 4.53 3.10
CA GLY A 126 -13.91 5.36 1.94
C GLY A 126 -14.97 5.44 0.86
N TYR A 127 -16.22 5.09 1.17
CA TYR A 127 -17.37 5.36 0.30
C TYR A 127 -17.74 6.86 0.25
N LEU A 128 -17.43 7.62 1.31
CA LEU A 128 -17.82 9.02 1.45
C LEU A 128 -16.62 9.99 1.43
N LEU A 129 -15.39 9.52 1.67
CA LEU A 129 -14.18 10.30 1.41
C LEU A 129 -13.62 9.95 0.03
N PRO A 130 -13.61 10.90 -0.92
CA PRO A 130 -12.99 10.67 -2.21
C PRO A 130 -11.48 10.41 -2.07
N ASP A 131 -10.92 9.57 -2.95
CA ASP A 131 -9.48 9.25 -2.93
C ASP A 131 -8.58 10.51 -2.97
N PHE A 132 -9.02 11.58 -3.65
CA PHE A 132 -8.28 12.86 -3.67
C PHE A 132 -8.14 13.46 -2.26
N VAL A 133 -9.18 13.35 -1.42
CA VAL A 133 -9.16 13.86 -0.04
C VAL A 133 -8.21 13.02 0.79
N SER A 134 -8.30 11.69 0.68
CA SER A 134 -7.44 10.74 1.39
C SER A 134 -5.97 10.97 1.04
N ARG A 135 -5.66 11.11 -0.25
CA ARG A 135 -4.32 11.48 -0.75
C ARG A 135 -3.84 12.82 -0.20
N THR A 136 -4.70 13.84 -0.23
CA THR A 136 -4.34 15.18 0.25
C THR A 136 -4.01 15.14 1.75
N ALA A 137 -4.84 14.46 2.55
CA ALA A 137 -4.61 14.31 3.98
C ALA A 137 -3.28 13.60 4.26
N THR A 138 -2.99 12.48 3.58
CA THR A 138 -1.74 11.74 3.73
C THR A 138 -0.53 12.60 3.38
N ASN A 139 -0.59 13.37 2.28
CA ASN A 139 0.48 14.29 1.87
C ASN A 139 0.73 15.44 2.88
N PHE A 140 -0.28 15.81 3.68
CA PHE A 140 -0.13 16.75 4.78
C PHE A 140 0.31 16.09 6.11
N GLY A 141 0.70 14.82 6.08
CA GLY A 141 1.24 14.09 7.23
C GLY A 141 0.18 13.41 8.10
N PHE A 142 -1.07 13.29 7.63
CA PHE A 142 -2.05 12.45 8.32
C PHE A 142 -1.66 10.97 8.15
N SER A 143 -1.60 10.24 9.26
CA SER A 143 -1.40 8.79 9.26
C SER A 143 -2.71 8.09 9.53
N TRP A 144 -3.00 7.06 8.74
CA TRP A 144 -4.17 6.18 8.90
C TRP A 144 -3.89 4.99 9.84
N GLY A 145 -2.68 4.94 10.38
CA GLY A 145 -2.18 3.94 11.32
C GLY A 145 -1.22 4.58 12.31
N ASP A 146 0.00 4.08 12.38
CA ASP A 146 1.00 4.50 13.35
C ASP A 146 2.05 5.49 12.84
N ASN A 147 2.37 5.42 11.55
CA ASN A 147 3.41 6.21 10.91
C ASN A 147 2.93 6.80 9.56
N PRO A 148 3.09 8.13 9.34
CA PRO A 148 2.82 8.74 8.04
C PRO A 148 3.62 8.13 6.88
N GLY A 149 4.83 7.63 7.13
CA GLY A 149 5.66 6.99 6.11
C GLY A 149 5.00 5.75 5.50
N ASP A 150 4.43 4.89 6.33
CA ASP A 150 3.69 3.69 5.93
C ASP A 150 2.50 4.06 5.04
N SER A 151 1.73 5.08 5.46
CA SER A 151 0.59 5.60 4.68
C SER A 151 1.02 6.11 3.31
N ILE A 152 2.18 6.77 3.20
CA ILE A 152 2.74 7.24 1.92
C ILE A 152 3.15 6.05 1.04
N ASN A 153 3.82 5.04 1.60
CA ASN A 153 4.22 3.85 0.84
C ASN A 153 3.00 3.08 0.30
N ILE A 154 1.97 2.88 1.13
CA ILE A 154 0.72 2.25 0.72
C ILE A 154 0.04 3.06 -0.38
N MET A 155 -0.05 4.38 -0.23
CA MET A 155 -0.59 5.25 -1.26
C MET A 155 0.19 5.13 -2.58
N ASN A 156 1.52 5.14 -2.54
CA ASN A 156 2.35 4.98 -3.74
C ASN A 156 2.14 3.61 -4.42
N GLY A 157 1.93 2.54 -3.65
CA GLY A 157 1.59 1.23 -4.18
C GLY A 157 0.19 1.19 -4.82
N TRP A 158 -0.78 1.81 -4.17
CA TRP A 158 -2.14 1.94 -4.67
C TRP A 158 -2.18 2.72 -5.98
N ASP A 159 -1.41 3.81 -6.06
CA ASP A 159 -1.25 4.64 -7.26
C ASP A 159 -0.59 3.87 -8.39
N TYR A 160 0.48 3.13 -8.09
CA TYR A 160 1.17 2.30 -9.07
C TYR A 160 0.21 1.35 -9.78
N TYR A 161 -0.67 0.67 -9.05
CA TYR A 161 -1.67 -0.21 -9.66
C TYR A 161 -2.62 0.56 -10.60
N HIS A 162 -3.17 1.68 -10.16
CA HIS A 162 -4.14 2.46 -10.95
C HIS A 162 -3.53 3.19 -12.15
N ASP A 163 -2.26 3.58 -12.09
CA ASP A 163 -1.56 4.27 -13.17
C ASP A 163 -0.88 3.29 -14.16
N SER A 164 -0.83 1.99 -13.84
CA SER A 164 -0.24 0.95 -14.70
C SER A 164 -1.25 0.17 -15.54
N ARG A 165 -2.54 0.38 -15.31
CA ARG A 165 -3.69 -0.27 -15.96
C ARG A 165 -4.52 0.72 -16.77
#